data_AF-A0A2D6RIC3-F1
#
_entry.id   AF-A0A2D6RIC3-F1
#
_cell.length_a   1.000
_cell.length_b   1.000
_cell.length_c   1.000
_cell.angle_alpha   90.00
_cell.angle_beta   90.00
_cell.angle_gamma   90.00
#
_symmetry.space_group_name_H-M   'P 1'
#
loop_
_entity.id
_entity.type
_entity.pdbx_description
1 polymer ?
#
loop_
_entity_poly.entity_id
_entity_poly.type
_entity_poly.pdbx_seq_one_letter_code
_entity_poly.pdbx_strand_id
1 'polypeptide(L)'
;MLKPLLLASTLSIACFSSHANDNSSWSFGAGHFEHGGVLGAKYTYEINEKHSAFASIGIIGYAFGYEYQLNDHIDLGLTLGQQAAYASDGFLVAKANYYFSNQGKKGFYVGASFGVKEEDGECFVFCAQEDTEKVKSTGGIHIGYRF
;
A
#
# COMPACT_ATOMS: atom_id res chain seq x y z
N MET A 1 -33.20 -1.08 30.08
CA MET A 1 -32.49 0.21 30.05
C MET A 1 -30.99 -0.04 30.05
N LEU A 2 -30.36 -0.07 28.86
CA LEU A 2 -28.93 0.24 28.66
C LEU A 2 -28.76 0.57 27.17
N LYS A 3 -28.06 1.67 26.91
CA LYS A 3 -28.22 2.56 25.76
C LYS A 3 -27.63 2.00 24.45
N PRO A 4 -28.13 2.45 23.28
CA PRO A 4 -27.49 2.29 21.97
C PRO A 4 -26.26 3.21 21.84
N LEU A 5 -25.27 3.04 22.73
CA LEU A 5 -24.09 3.92 22.85
C LEU A 5 -22.83 3.34 22.18
N LEU A 6 -22.96 2.27 21.39
CA LEU A 6 -21.83 1.64 20.69
C LEU A 6 -21.73 2.01 19.20
N LEU A 7 -22.76 2.67 18.63
CA LEU A 7 -22.74 3.07 17.22
C LEU A 7 -22.11 4.45 16.95
N ALA A 8 -21.78 5.23 17.99
CA ALA A 8 -21.29 6.60 17.83
C ALA A 8 -19.77 6.74 17.87
N SER A 9 -19.00 5.68 18.15
CA SER A 9 -17.54 5.76 18.32
C SER A 9 -16.74 5.47 17.04
N THR A 10 -17.37 5.03 15.95
CA THR A 10 -16.66 4.65 14.70
C THR A 10 -16.57 5.76 13.65
N LEU A 11 -17.14 6.95 13.90
CA LEU A 11 -17.17 8.05 12.92
C LEU A 11 -16.17 9.18 13.20
N SER A 12 -15.29 9.04 14.19
CA SER A 12 -14.36 10.11 14.62
C SER A 12 -13.02 10.15 13.87
N ILE A 13 -12.80 9.29 12.86
CA ILE A 13 -11.54 9.25 12.08
C ILE A 13 -11.59 10.17 10.84
N ALA A 14 -12.69 10.88 10.59
CA ALA A 14 -12.85 11.69 9.38
C ALA A 14 -12.21 13.10 9.41
N CYS A 15 -11.50 13.47 10.48
CA CYS A 15 -10.91 14.82 10.61
C CYS A 15 -9.39 14.78 10.79
N PHE A 16 -8.67 14.07 9.92
CA PHE A 16 -7.28 14.44 9.68
C PHE A 16 -7.26 15.61 8.70
N SER A 17 -7.20 16.82 9.25
CA SER A 17 -6.78 18.00 8.50
C SER A 17 -5.32 17.77 8.08
N SER A 18 -5.12 17.13 6.92
CA SER A 18 -3.79 16.97 6.35
C SER A 18 -3.25 18.36 6.04
N HIS A 19 -2.26 18.80 6.82
CA HIS A 19 -1.32 19.79 6.34
C HIS A 19 -0.69 19.20 5.08
N ALA A 20 -1.06 19.74 3.91
CA ALA A 20 -0.37 19.46 2.67
C ALA A 20 1.06 19.99 2.86
N ASN A 21 1.99 19.08 3.12
CA ASN A 21 3.38 19.36 2.83
C ASN A 21 3.48 19.21 1.30
N ASP A 22 4.05 20.19 0.60
CA ASP A 22 4.01 20.23 -0.88
C ASP A 22 4.55 18.96 -1.54
N ASN A 23 5.39 18.18 -0.83
CA ASN A 23 6.04 16.98 -1.35
C ASN A 23 5.52 15.68 -0.70
N SER A 24 4.37 15.68 -0.02
CA SER A 24 3.81 14.42 0.49
C SER A 24 2.30 14.35 0.46
N SER A 25 1.80 13.12 0.39
CA SER A 25 0.37 12.84 0.36
C SER A 25 0.01 11.60 1.16
N TRP A 26 -1.25 11.54 1.56
CA TRP A 26 -1.84 10.38 2.20
C TRP A 26 -2.86 9.75 1.26
N SER A 27 -2.99 8.43 1.33
CA SER A 27 -4.09 7.71 0.72
C SER A 27 -4.58 6.59 1.64
N PHE A 28 -5.85 6.25 1.51
CA PHE A 28 -6.43 5.06 2.13
C PHE A 28 -6.93 4.14 1.03
N GLY A 29 -6.86 2.85 1.26
CA GLY A 29 -7.27 1.89 0.25
C GLY A 29 -7.45 0.48 0.77
N ALA A 30 -7.86 -0.37 -0.17
CA ALA A 30 -8.17 -1.76 0.04
C ALA A 30 -7.47 -2.63 -1.01
N GLY A 31 -7.07 -3.83 -0.61
CA GLY A 31 -6.42 -4.81 -1.49
C GLY A 31 -4.96 -5.07 -1.13
N HIS A 32 -4.47 -6.26 -1.49
CA HIS A 32 -3.18 -6.77 -1.06
C HIS A 32 -1.99 -5.90 -1.54
N PHE A 33 -0.88 -6.03 -0.83
CA PHE A 33 0.42 -5.37 -1.06
C PHE A 33 0.44 -3.85 -0.84
N GLU A 34 -0.19 -3.05 -1.70
CA GLU A 34 0.05 -1.59 -1.76
C GLU A 34 -0.27 -0.85 -0.46
N HIS A 35 -1.38 -1.22 0.19
CA HIS A 35 -1.84 -0.59 1.43
C HIS A 35 -1.52 -1.43 2.67
N GLY A 36 -0.57 -2.35 2.58
CA GLY A 36 -0.18 -3.19 3.72
C GLY A 36 -1.24 -4.22 4.15
N GLY A 37 -2.29 -4.49 3.35
CA GLY A 37 -3.28 -5.51 3.68
C GLY A 37 -4.65 -5.28 3.07
N VAL A 38 -5.66 -5.98 3.59
CA VAL A 38 -7.06 -5.86 3.14
C VAL A 38 -7.54 -4.41 3.15
N LEU A 39 -7.16 -3.63 4.16
CA LEU A 39 -7.38 -2.20 4.29
C LEU A 39 -6.15 -1.55 4.93
N GLY A 40 -5.81 -0.33 4.53
CA GLY A 40 -4.73 0.42 5.14
C GLY A 40 -4.53 1.84 4.64
N ALA A 41 -3.50 2.47 5.18
CA ALA A 41 -3.07 3.82 4.89
C ALA A 41 -1.70 3.79 4.20
N LYS A 42 -1.51 4.63 3.19
CA LYS A 42 -0.24 4.83 2.48
C LYS A 42 0.16 6.30 2.61
N TYR A 43 1.38 6.53 3.09
CA TYR A 43 2.07 7.81 3.04
C TYR A 43 3.05 7.79 1.86
N THR A 44 2.92 8.76 0.97
CA THR A 44 3.80 8.92 -0.19
C THR A 44 4.61 10.21 -0.05
N TYR A 45 5.91 10.11 -0.26
CA TYR A 45 6.85 11.22 -0.32
C TYR A 45 7.38 11.37 -1.75
N GLU A 46 7.21 12.55 -2.33
CA GLU A 46 7.68 12.90 -3.66
C GLU A 46 9.16 13.30 -3.59
N ILE A 47 10.01 12.50 -4.25
CA ILE A 47 11.46 12.72 -4.32
C ILE A 47 11.75 13.78 -5.39
N ASN A 48 11.01 13.73 -6.50
CA ASN A 48 10.99 14.72 -7.57
C ASN A 48 9.70 14.58 -8.38
N GLU A 49 9.57 15.33 -9.47
CA GLU A 49 8.37 15.40 -10.32
C GLU A 49 7.86 14.05 -10.85
N LYS A 50 8.71 13.02 -10.94
CA LYS A 50 8.31 11.70 -11.48
C LYS A 50 8.56 10.54 -10.54
N HIS A 51 9.20 10.76 -9.40
CA HIS A 51 9.68 9.70 -8.54
C HIS A 51 9.20 9.91 -7.12
N SER A 52 8.62 8.88 -6.53
CA SER A 52 8.16 8.90 -5.15
C SER A 52 8.53 7.61 -4.41
N ALA A 53 8.66 7.72 -3.11
CA ALA A 53 8.75 6.58 -2.20
C ALA A 53 7.51 6.57 -1.31
N PHE A 54 7.08 5.40 -0.87
CA PHE A 54 5.96 5.29 0.04
C PHE A 54 6.20 4.28 1.15
N ALA A 55 5.47 4.48 2.24
CA ALA A 55 5.32 3.54 3.34
C ALA A 55 3.82 3.37 3.62
N SER A 56 3.41 2.16 3.96
CA SER A 56 2.02 1.84 4.24
C SER A 56 1.88 0.89 5.40
N ILE A 57 0.77 1.04 6.10
CA ILE A 57 0.37 0.15 7.19
C ILE A 57 -1.09 -0.23 6.99
N GLY A 58 -1.36 -1.53 7.04
CA GLY A 58 -2.69 -2.10 6.93
C GLY A 58 -3.03 -2.98 8.11
N ILE A 59 -4.25 -3.50 8.12
CA ILE A 59 -4.78 -4.34 9.21
C ILE A 59 -3.89 -5.58 9.45
N ILE A 60 -3.31 -6.14 8.39
CA ILE A 60 -2.60 -7.41 8.44
C ILE A 60 -1.12 -7.30 8.07
N GLY A 61 -0.56 -6.09 7.96
CA GLY A 61 0.79 -5.95 7.45
C GLY A 61 1.24 -4.52 7.19
N TYR A 62 2.39 -4.42 6.54
CA TYR A 62 3.01 -3.17 6.13
C TYR A 62 3.64 -3.34 4.75
N ALA A 63 3.86 -2.23 4.05
CA ALA A 63 4.60 -2.24 2.80
C ALA A 63 5.37 -0.95 2.57
N PHE A 64 6.49 -1.06 1.90
CA PHE A 64 7.31 0.04 1.41
C PHE A 64 7.47 -0.10 -0.09
N GLY A 65 7.74 1.01 -0.76
CA GLY A 65 8.01 0.92 -2.18
C GLY A 65 8.40 2.21 -2.82
N TYR A 66 8.57 2.11 -4.13
CA TYR A 66 8.99 3.17 -5.02
C TYR A 66 8.05 3.21 -6.22
N GLU A 67 7.68 4.41 -6.65
CA GLU A 67 6.80 4.65 -7.78
C GLU A 67 7.46 5.62 -8.76
N TYR A 68 7.25 5.36 -10.05
CA TYR A 68 7.61 6.19 -11.18
C TYR A 68 6.35 6.60 -11.92
N GLN A 69 6.15 7.90 -12.05
CA GLN A 69 5.07 8.47 -12.83
C GLN A 69 5.38 8.36 -14.33
N LEU A 70 4.70 7.42 -14.99
CA LEU A 70 4.80 7.23 -16.43
C LEU A 70 4.10 8.36 -17.17
N ASN A 71 2.93 8.77 -16.68
CA ASN A 71 2.16 9.91 -17.16
C ASN A 71 1.23 10.42 -16.05
N ASP A 72 0.42 11.45 -16.34
CA ASP A 72 -0.49 12.07 -15.37
C ASP A 72 -1.49 11.11 -14.73
N HIS A 73 -1.79 9.97 -15.34
CA HIS A 73 -2.77 9.00 -14.86
C HIS A 73 -2.15 7.67 -14.43
N ILE A 74 -0.92 7.36 -14.80
CA ILE A 74 -0.32 6.04 -14.61
C ILE A 74 1.00 6.12 -13.87
N ASP A 75 1.07 5.37 -12.77
CA ASP A 75 2.32 5.10 -12.06
C ASP A 75 2.70 3.63 -12.19
N LEU A 76 4.00 3.36 -12.31
CA LEU A 76 4.59 2.04 -12.21
C LEU A 76 5.46 1.97 -10.97
N GLY A 77 5.52 0.85 -10.28
CA GLY A 77 6.31 0.78 -9.06
C GLY A 77 6.72 -0.61 -8.62
N LEU A 78 7.55 -0.64 -7.59
CA LEU A 78 7.93 -1.84 -6.85
C LEU A 78 7.46 -1.68 -5.41
N THR A 79 6.91 -2.74 -4.85
CA THR A 79 6.37 -2.79 -3.49
C THR A 79 6.90 -4.03 -2.80
N LEU A 80 7.42 -3.87 -1.59
CA LEU A 80 7.87 -4.96 -0.73
C LEU A 80 7.35 -4.79 0.68
N GLY A 81 7.17 -5.88 1.41
CA GLY A 81 6.61 -5.83 2.74
C GLY A 81 6.23 -7.20 3.24
N GLN A 82 5.40 -7.24 4.29
CA GLN A 82 4.93 -8.46 4.92
C GLN A 82 3.44 -8.36 5.25
N GLN A 83 2.72 -9.48 5.14
CA GLN A 83 1.31 -9.62 5.47
C GLN A 83 1.05 -10.92 6.22
N ALA A 84 0.68 -10.84 7.50
CA ALA A 84 0.61 -11.93 8.48
C ALA A 84 -0.31 -13.14 8.13
N ALA A 85 -1.05 -13.09 7.03
CA ALA A 85 -1.93 -14.18 6.57
C ALA A 85 -1.84 -14.50 5.08
N TYR A 86 -1.04 -13.74 4.32
CA TYR A 86 -1.00 -13.87 2.86
C TYR A 86 0.42 -13.97 2.30
N ALA A 87 1.36 -13.28 2.95
CA ALA A 87 2.78 -13.24 2.62
C ALA A 87 3.53 -12.92 3.93
N SER A 88 3.49 -13.86 4.89
CA SER A 88 4.01 -13.67 6.24
C SER A 88 5.50 -13.36 6.25
N ASP A 89 6.23 -13.99 5.34
CA ASP A 89 7.70 -13.95 5.32
C ASP A 89 8.22 -12.87 4.40
N GLY A 90 7.38 -12.44 3.47
CA GLY A 90 7.59 -11.26 2.67
C GLY A 90 6.99 -11.39 1.28
N PHE A 91 6.92 -10.25 0.60
CA PHE A 91 6.62 -10.18 -0.82
C PHE A 91 7.46 -9.12 -1.50
N LEU A 92 7.62 -9.28 -2.81
CA LEU A 92 8.13 -8.28 -3.73
C LEU A 92 7.27 -8.31 -4.99
N VAL A 93 6.57 -7.21 -5.26
CA VAL A 93 5.65 -7.10 -6.40
C VAL A 93 5.95 -5.85 -7.21
N ALA A 94 5.86 -5.98 -8.53
CA ALA A 94 5.70 -4.85 -9.42
C ALA A 94 4.22 -4.45 -9.45
N LYS A 95 3.95 -3.16 -9.64
CA LYS A 95 2.60 -2.63 -9.67
C LYS A 95 2.41 -1.56 -10.73
N ALA A 96 1.16 -1.40 -11.13
CA ALA A 96 0.70 -0.31 -11.98
C ALA A 96 -0.58 0.28 -11.37
N ASN A 97 -0.60 1.61 -11.21
CA ASN A 97 -1.73 2.36 -10.68
C ASN A 97 -2.31 3.27 -11.75
N TYR A 98 -3.63 3.35 -11.84
CA TYR A 98 -4.38 4.27 -12.69
C TYR A 98 -5.22 5.23 -11.85
N TYR A 99 -4.96 6.52 -11.96
CA TYR A 99 -5.64 7.60 -11.24
C TYR A 99 -6.72 8.23 -12.12
N PHE A 100 -7.97 8.27 -11.64
CA PHE A 100 -9.08 8.87 -12.40
C PHE A 100 -8.98 10.40 -12.49
N SER A 101 -8.39 11.03 -11.46
CA SER A 101 -8.31 12.50 -11.34
C SER A 101 -6.93 13.08 -11.64
N ASN A 102 -6.03 12.28 -12.22
CA ASN A 102 -4.57 12.50 -12.26
C ASN A 102 -3.88 12.20 -10.91
N GLN A 103 -2.62 11.80 -10.99
CA GLN A 103 -1.79 11.34 -9.88
C GLN A 103 -1.65 12.40 -8.77
N GLY A 104 -1.33 13.63 -9.14
CA GLY A 104 -1.10 14.74 -8.20
C GLY A 104 -2.37 15.40 -7.65
N LYS A 105 -3.56 14.84 -7.92
CA LYS A 105 -4.84 15.40 -7.42
C LYS A 105 -5.53 14.42 -6.49
N LYS A 106 -6.40 14.98 -5.65
CA LYS A 106 -7.30 14.19 -4.80
C LYS A 106 -8.23 13.36 -5.67
N GLY A 107 -8.40 12.08 -5.34
CA GLY A 107 -9.29 11.22 -6.10
C GLY A 107 -9.02 9.74 -5.94
N PHE A 108 -9.87 8.96 -6.59
CA PHE A 108 -9.77 7.51 -6.63
C PHE A 108 -8.69 7.07 -7.61
N TYR A 109 -8.11 5.91 -7.31
CA TYR A 109 -7.27 5.16 -8.22
C TYR A 109 -7.51 3.66 -8.04
N VAL A 110 -7.21 2.91 -9.08
CA VAL A 110 -7.18 1.45 -9.06
C VAL A 110 -5.80 0.99 -9.48
N GLY A 111 -5.37 -0.16 -8.98
CA GLY A 111 -4.09 -0.72 -9.38
C GLY A 111 -4.10 -2.23 -9.44
N ALA A 112 -3.07 -2.74 -10.09
CA ALA A 112 -2.78 -4.15 -10.20
C ALA A 112 -1.33 -4.39 -9.80
N SER A 113 -1.09 -5.50 -9.11
CA SER A 113 0.23 -5.93 -8.66
C SER A 113 0.50 -7.36 -9.09
N PHE A 114 1.75 -7.65 -9.44
CA PHE A 114 2.22 -8.99 -9.76
C PHE A 114 3.68 -9.15 -9.35
N GLY A 115 4.05 -10.33 -8.83
CA GLY A 115 5.43 -10.63 -8.48
C GLY A 115 5.52 -11.91 -7.69
N VAL A 116 6.29 -11.88 -6.61
CA VAL A 116 6.60 -13.06 -5.82
C VAL A 116 6.34 -12.83 -4.32
N LYS A 117 6.03 -13.91 -3.62
CA LYS A 117 5.95 -13.98 -2.16
C LYS A 117 6.65 -15.22 -1.65
N GLU A 118 7.07 -15.19 -0.41
CA GLU A 118 7.53 -16.38 0.30
C GLU A 118 6.37 -16.96 1.12
N GLU A 119 6.22 -18.28 1.03
CA GLU A 119 5.35 -19.05 1.93
C GLU A 119 6.24 -20.04 2.69
N ASP A 120 6.39 -19.83 4.00
CA ASP A 120 7.11 -20.67 4.96
C ASP A 120 8.65 -20.61 4.87
N GLY A 121 9.22 -19.41 4.67
CA GLY A 121 10.66 -19.14 4.63
C GLY A 121 11.13 -18.17 5.73
N GLU A 122 12.36 -18.31 6.20
CA GLU A 122 12.94 -17.36 7.16
C GLU A 122 13.32 -16.04 6.45
N CYS A 123 12.37 -15.12 6.38
CA CYS A 123 12.55 -13.66 6.29
C CYS A 123 13.48 -13.11 5.16
N PHE A 124 12.87 -12.69 4.04
CA PHE A 124 13.55 -12.06 2.88
C PHE A 124 14.27 -10.72 3.17
N VAL A 125 13.85 -9.95 4.19
CA VAL A 125 14.29 -8.54 4.35
C VAL A 125 15.40 -8.37 5.41
N PHE A 126 15.55 -9.32 6.35
CA PHE A 126 16.48 -9.15 7.49
C PHE A 126 17.22 -10.42 7.95
N CYS A 127 17.08 -11.58 7.29
CA CYS A 127 17.72 -12.83 7.73
C CYS A 127 18.64 -13.43 6.66
N ALA A 128 19.67 -14.15 7.10
CA ALA A 128 20.60 -14.85 6.24
C ALA A 128 19.87 -15.98 5.52
N GLN A 129 19.96 -15.94 4.19
CA GLN A 129 19.29 -16.83 3.24
C GLN A 129 19.86 -18.26 3.35
N GLU A 130 19.13 -19.20 3.96
CA GLU A 130 19.51 -20.62 3.93
C GLU A 130 18.73 -21.47 2.91
N ASP A 131 17.51 -21.12 2.50
CA ASP A 131 16.75 -21.95 1.54
C ASP A 131 15.93 -21.13 0.53
N THR A 132 16.34 -21.16 -0.74
CA THR A 132 15.68 -20.46 -1.86
C THR A 132 14.45 -21.21 -2.43
N GLU A 133 13.98 -22.28 -1.77
CA GLU A 133 13.02 -23.23 -2.34
C GLU A 133 11.52 -22.85 -2.25
N LYS A 134 11.14 -21.69 -1.69
CA LYS A 134 9.73 -21.38 -1.37
C LYS A 134 9.17 -20.08 -1.93
N VAL A 135 9.73 -19.58 -3.03
CA VAL A 135 9.23 -18.38 -3.72
C VAL A 135 8.06 -18.74 -4.63
N LYS A 136 6.86 -18.21 -4.34
CA LYS A 136 5.63 -18.41 -5.13
C LYS A 136 5.23 -17.15 -5.87
N SER A 137 4.69 -17.30 -7.08
CA SER A 137 4.09 -16.17 -7.80
C SER A 137 2.85 -15.65 -7.08
N THR A 138 2.66 -14.34 -7.08
CA THR A 138 1.49 -13.69 -6.49
C THR A 138 1.05 -12.50 -7.33
N GLY A 139 -0.19 -12.08 -7.15
CA GLY A 139 -0.72 -10.87 -7.74
C GLY A 139 -2.04 -10.47 -7.10
N GLY A 140 -2.54 -9.31 -7.47
CA GLY A 140 -3.79 -8.80 -6.93
C GLY A 140 -4.18 -7.47 -7.55
N ILE A 141 -5.40 -7.05 -7.23
CA ILE A 141 -5.92 -5.72 -7.54
C ILE A 141 -6.16 -4.97 -6.24
N HIS A 142 -6.07 -3.65 -6.32
CA HIS A 142 -6.34 -2.76 -5.19
C HIS A 142 -7.01 -1.48 -5.66
N ILE A 143 -7.65 -0.81 -4.71
CA ILE A 143 -8.32 0.47 -4.91
C ILE A 143 -7.90 1.41 -3.79
N GLY A 144 -7.73 2.69 -4.09
CA GLY A 144 -7.42 3.69 -3.08
C GLY A 144 -8.02 5.05 -3.40
N TYR A 145 -7.98 5.92 -2.40
CA TYR A 145 -8.34 7.33 -2.49
C TYR A 145 -7.19 8.17 -1.94
N ARG A 146 -6.65 9.07 -2.76
CA ARG A 146 -5.58 10.03 -2.40
C ARG A 146 -6.19 11.35 -1.93
N PHE A 147 -5.63 11.92 -0.87
CA PHE A 147 -6.03 13.19 -0.24
C PHE A 147 -5.11 14.34 -0.59
#